data_AF-A0A353PCR7-F1
#
_entry.id   AF-A0A353PCR7-F1
#
_cell.length_a   1.000
_cell.length_b   1.000
_cell.length_c   1.000
_cell.angle_alpha   90.00
_cell.angle_beta   90.00
_cell.angle_gamma   90.00
#
_symmetry.space_group_name_H-M   'P 1'
#
loop_
_entity.id
_entity.type
_entity.pdbx_description
1 polymer ?
#
loop_
_entity_poly.entity_id
_entity_poly.type
_entity_poly.pdbx_seq_one_letter_code
_entity_poly.pdbx_strand_id
1 'polypeptide(L)'
;ALGTVTAKDSLLIALPGPARWLALGPLEDIRELWQRLQVRGAPVGPDAWALLTIRAGEPFVTPETAAQFIPQMLNLDALGAVGFGKGCYPGQETVTRVRHRGEIKRRVRIGLAQADTPPRPG
;
A
#
# COMPACT_ATOMS: atom_id res chain seq x y z
N ALA A 1 -11.86 3.88 -11.32
CA ALA A 1 -10.92 3.52 -12.40
C ALA A 1 -9.52 3.82 -11.91
N LEU A 2 -8.60 2.86 -12.03
CA LEU A 2 -7.18 3.18 -11.89
C LEU A 2 -6.81 4.12 -13.04
N GLY A 3 -6.12 5.20 -12.73
CA GLY A 3 -5.85 6.25 -13.69
C GLY A 3 -4.87 7.26 -13.12
N THR A 4 -4.17 7.93 -14.02
CA THR A 4 -3.30 9.05 -13.71
C THR A 4 -3.86 10.31 -14.33
N VAL A 5 -3.77 11.42 -13.60
CA VAL A 5 -4.06 12.75 -14.12
C VAL A 5 -2.80 13.57 -13.96
N THR A 6 -2.31 14.13 -15.06
CA THR A 6 -1.20 15.09 -15.04
C THR A 6 -1.75 16.50 -15.08
N ALA A 7 -1.18 17.39 -14.27
CA ALA A 7 -1.52 18.81 -14.26
C ALA A 7 -0.25 19.60 -13.89
N LYS A 8 0.16 20.53 -14.77
CA LYS A 8 1.49 21.16 -14.70
C LYS A 8 2.59 20.09 -14.56
N ASP A 9 3.51 20.24 -13.60
CA ASP A 9 4.58 19.30 -13.27
C ASP A 9 4.18 18.31 -12.17
N SER A 10 2.87 18.14 -11.94
CA SER A 10 2.31 17.26 -10.92
C SER A 10 1.55 16.07 -11.51
N LEU A 11 1.59 14.97 -10.76
CA LEU A 11 0.94 13.70 -11.06
C LEU A 11 -0.01 13.33 -9.92
N LEU A 12 -1.27 13.09 -10.28
CA LEU A 12 -2.28 12.49 -9.42
C LEU A 12 -2.46 11.02 -9.82
N ILE A 13 -2.30 10.11 -8.87
CA ILE A 13 -2.44 8.68 -9.08
C ILE A 13 -3.64 8.17 -8.29
N ALA A 14 -4.66 7.65 -8.98
CA ALA A 14 -5.74 6.95 -8.32
C ALA A 14 -5.22 5.60 -7.79
N LEU A 15 -5.37 5.37 -6.48
CA LEU A 15 -4.93 4.12 -5.86
C LEU A 15 -6.07 3.09 -5.85
N PRO A 16 -5.76 1.78 -5.84
CA PRO A 16 -6.76 0.74 -5.66
C PRO A 16 -7.43 0.81 -4.28
N GLY A 17 -8.61 0.19 -4.18
CA GLY A 17 -9.39 0.13 -2.95
C GLY A 17 -10.32 1.33 -2.75
N PRO A 18 -10.47 1.84 -1.52
CA PRO A 18 -11.26 3.04 -1.23
C PRO A 18 -10.83 4.22 -2.11
N ALA A 19 -11.78 5.07 -2.50
CA ALA A 19 -11.50 6.21 -3.38
C ALA A 19 -10.47 7.17 -2.75
N ARG A 20 -9.21 7.06 -3.20
CA ARG A 20 -8.08 7.87 -2.74
C ARG A 20 -7.09 8.11 -3.86
N TRP A 21 -6.36 9.21 -3.73
CA TRP A 21 -5.40 9.68 -4.72
C TRP A 21 -4.09 10.03 -4.04
N LEU A 22 -2.97 9.69 -4.68
CA LEU A 22 -1.63 10.16 -4.30
C LEU A 22 -1.24 11.32 -5.22
N ALA A 23 -0.88 12.46 -4.63
CA ALA A 23 -0.39 13.62 -5.36
C ALA A 23 1.14 13.72 -5.22
N LEU A 24 1.82 13.84 -6.36
CA LEU A 24 3.28 13.93 -6.45
C LEU A 24 3.64 15.10 -7.37
N GLY A 25 4.57 15.96 -6.96
CA GLY A 25 4.97 17.12 -7.76
C GLY A 25 5.77 18.14 -6.95
N PRO A 26 6.18 19.26 -7.56
CA PRO A 26 6.84 20.36 -6.86
C PRO A 26 6.03 20.85 -5.66
N LEU A 27 6.72 21.26 -4.60
CA LEU A 27 6.08 21.71 -3.35
C LEU A 27 5.08 22.84 -3.59
N GLU A 28 5.37 23.77 -4.50
CA GLU A 28 4.50 24.90 -4.81
C GLU A 28 3.18 24.44 -5.44
N ASP A 29 3.25 23.52 -6.42
CA ASP A 29 2.06 22.94 -7.05
C ASP A 29 1.19 22.15 -6.06
N ILE A 30 1.83 21.33 -5.21
CA ILE A 30 1.11 20.56 -4.19
C ILE A 30 0.48 21.48 -3.15
N ARG A 31 1.15 22.58 -2.77
CA ARG A 31 0.57 23.61 -1.89
C ARG A 31 -0.64 24.27 -2.53
N GLU A 32 -0.58 24.65 -3.79
CA GLU A 32 -1.73 25.24 -4.50
C GLU A 32 -2.91 24.25 -4.55
N LEU A 33 -2.65 22.98 -4.88
CA LEU A 33 -3.66 21.93 -4.87
C LEU A 33 -4.28 21.75 -3.48
N TRP A 34 -3.46 21.69 -2.43
CA TRP A 34 -3.92 21.59 -1.05
C TRP A 34 -4.88 22.73 -0.68
N GLN A 35 -4.51 23.97 -1.00
CA GLN A 35 -5.32 25.16 -0.73
C GLN A 35 -6.68 25.10 -1.44
N ARG A 36 -6.73 24.54 -2.66
CA ARG A 36 -7.99 24.37 -3.41
C ARG A 36 -8.87 23.25 -2.84
N LEU A 37 -8.27 22.15 -2.38
CA LEU A 37 -9.01 20.99 -1.86
C LEU A 37 -9.55 21.22 -0.44
N GLN A 38 -8.80 21.92 0.42
CA GLN A 38 -9.21 22.14 1.82
C GLN A 38 -10.48 23.00 1.96
N VAL A 39 -10.90 23.71 0.90
CA VAL A 39 -12.18 24.46 0.89
C VAL A 39 -13.37 23.51 0.97
N ARG A 40 -13.24 22.27 0.45
CA ARG A 40 -14.33 21.28 0.37
C ARG A 40 -14.06 20.03 1.21
N GLY A 41 -12.91 19.95 1.88
CA GLY A 41 -12.52 18.81 2.71
C GLY A 41 -11.74 19.26 3.93
N ALA A 42 -11.96 18.59 5.05
CA ALA A 42 -11.17 18.83 6.25
C ALA A 42 -9.78 18.17 6.09
N PRO A 43 -8.68 18.88 6.39
CA PRO A 43 -7.38 18.26 6.59
C PRO A 43 -7.49 17.16 7.64
N VAL A 44 -6.92 16.00 7.32
CA VAL A 44 -6.83 14.86 8.25
C VAL A 44 -5.39 14.44 8.41
N GLY A 45 -5.10 13.81 9.55
CA GLY A 45 -3.77 13.28 9.85
C GLY A 45 -3.45 11.99 9.09
N PRO A 46 -2.22 11.48 9.24
CA PRO A 46 -1.74 10.26 8.58
C PRO A 46 -2.56 9.01 8.94
N ASP A 47 -3.21 8.98 10.10
CA ASP A 47 -4.03 7.84 10.54
C ASP A 47 -5.22 7.57 9.62
N ALA A 48 -5.80 8.63 9.03
CA ALA A 48 -6.85 8.47 8.04
C ALA A 48 -6.32 7.75 6.78
N TRP A 49 -5.10 8.08 6.35
CA TRP A 49 -4.45 7.40 5.24
C TRP A 49 -4.12 5.94 5.59
N ALA A 50 -3.58 5.70 6.78
CA ALA A 50 -3.27 4.36 7.28
C ALA A 50 -4.52 3.47 7.32
N LEU A 51 -5.66 3.99 7.80
CA LEU A 51 -6.94 3.28 7.80
C LEU A 51 -7.39 2.93 6.38
N LEU A 52 -7.26 3.84 5.41
CA LEU A 52 -7.61 3.56 4.02
C LEU A 52 -6.69 2.50 3.39
N THR A 53 -5.41 2.50 3.75
CA THR A 53 -4.44 1.47 3.33
C THR A 53 -4.79 0.09 3.91
N ILE A 54 -5.12 0.03 5.21
CA ILE A 54 -5.59 -1.20 5.86
C ILE A 54 -6.86 -1.70 5.16
N ARG A 55 -7.84 -0.83 4.90
CA ARG A 55 -9.09 -1.17 4.19
C ARG A 55 -8.87 -1.60 2.75
N ALA A 56 -7.83 -1.12 2.09
CA ALA A 56 -7.43 -1.58 0.76
C ALA A 56 -6.76 -2.97 0.77
N GLY A 57 -6.42 -3.50 1.96
CA GLY A 57 -5.69 -4.76 2.09
C GLY A 57 -4.22 -4.65 1.69
N GLU A 58 -3.68 -3.42 1.67
CA GLU A 58 -2.29 -3.17 1.33
C GLU A 58 -1.40 -3.36 2.57
N PRO A 59 -0.47 -4.33 2.55
CA PRO A 59 0.45 -4.55 3.67
C PRO A 59 1.48 -3.41 3.75
N PHE A 60 1.92 -3.09 4.97
CA PHE A 60 3.02 -2.17 5.19
C PHE A 60 4.11 -2.86 6.00
N VAL A 61 5.37 -2.79 5.52
CA VAL A 61 6.54 -3.32 6.22
C VAL A 61 7.26 -2.17 6.88
N THR A 62 7.46 -2.28 8.18
CA THR A 62 8.22 -1.32 8.99
C THR A 62 9.64 -1.83 9.23
N PRO A 63 10.58 -0.99 9.71
CA PRO A 63 11.92 -1.45 10.09
C PRO A 63 11.91 -2.63 11.06
N GLU A 64 10.96 -2.67 12.00
CA GLU A 64 10.83 -3.74 13.01
C GLU A 64 10.41 -5.08 12.39
N THR A 65 9.67 -5.04 11.27
CA THR A 65 9.11 -6.23 10.60
C THR A 65 9.86 -6.59 9.31
N ALA A 66 10.95 -5.87 9.00
CA ALA A 66 11.76 -6.11 7.83
C ALA A 66 12.36 -7.53 7.82
N ALA A 67 12.45 -8.13 6.63
CA ALA A 67 12.97 -9.49 6.40
C ALA A 67 12.24 -10.64 7.12
N GLN A 68 11.07 -10.39 7.71
CA GLN A 68 10.29 -11.43 8.41
C GLN A 68 9.31 -12.20 7.50
N PHE A 69 9.02 -11.68 6.31
CA PHE A 69 7.95 -12.20 5.44
C PHE A 69 8.42 -12.48 4.02
N ILE A 70 7.86 -13.53 3.42
CA ILE A 70 7.85 -13.69 1.96
C ILE A 70 6.66 -12.92 1.36
N PRO A 71 6.73 -12.47 0.09
CA PRO A 71 5.66 -11.69 -0.54
C PRO A 71 4.25 -12.29 -0.40
N GLN A 72 4.15 -13.62 -0.47
CA GLN A 72 2.86 -14.32 -0.34
C GLN A 72 2.24 -14.27 1.06
N MET A 73 3.07 -14.17 2.12
CA MET A 73 2.55 -13.97 3.47
C MET A 73 1.84 -12.62 3.61
N LEU A 74 2.30 -11.63 2.84
CA LEU A 74 1.76 -10.29 2.76
C LEU A 74 0.66 -10.13 1.68
N ASN A 75 0.20 -11.23 1.08
CA ASN A 75 -0.76 -11.23 -0.04
C ASN A 75 -0.29 -10.45 -1.29
N LEU A 76 1.00 -10.15 -1.43
CA LEU A 76 1.52 -9.42 -2.61
C LEU A 76 1.36 -10.23 -3.91
N ASP A 77 1.30 -11.56 -3.81
CA ASP A 77 0.92 -12.43 -4.92
C ASP A 77 -0.52 -12.19 -5.37
N ALA A 78 -1.46 -12.14 -4.42
CA ALA A 78 -2.87 -11.91 -4.67
C ALA A 78 -3.15 -10.48 -5.15
N LEU A 79 -2.34 -9.50 -4.73
CA LEU A 79 -2.41 -8.11 -5.19
C LEU A 79 -1.75 -7.89 -6.57
N GLY A 80 -1.20 -8.94 -7.20
CA GLY A 80 -0.52 -8.81 -8.49
C GLY A 80 0.85 -8.12 -8.43
N ALA A 81 1.39 -7.94 -7.22
CA ALA A 81 2.70 -7.32 -7.00
C ALA A 81 3.87 -8.30 -7.20
N VAL A 82 3.60 -9.58 -7.43
CA VAL A 82 4.62 -10.59 -7.79
C VAL A 82 4.53 -10.93 -9.28
N GLY A 83 5.57 -10.57 -10.03
CA GLY A 83 5.68 -10.91 -11.45
C GLY A 83 6.39 -12.24 -11.67
N PHE A 84 5.64 -13.32 -11.92
CA PHE A 84 6.23 -14.65 -12.14
C PHE A 84 6.85 -14.84 -13.53
N GLY A 85 6.51 -13.99 -14.51
CA GLY A 85 7.08 -14.00 -15.86
C GLY A 85 8.17 -12.96 -16.09
N LYS A 86 8.61 -12.25 -15.04
CA LYS A 86 9.70 -11.27 -15.13
C LYS A 86 11.05 -12.00 -15.05
N GLY A 87 12.13 -11.34 -15.50
CA GLY A 87 13.50 -11.86 -15.42
C GLY A 87 13.95 -12.17 -13.98
N CYS A 88 15.16 -12.71 -13.83
CA CYS A 88 15.68 -13.14 -12.52
C CYS A 88 15.79 -11.98 -11.52
N TYR A 89 15.25 -12.17 -10.31
CA TYR A 89 15.40 -11.22 -9.20
C TYR A 89 15.77 -11.93 -7.89
N PRO A 90 16.44 -11.24 -6.95
CA PRO A 90 16.86 -11.82 -5.67
C PRO A 90 15.69 -12.45 -4.89
N GLY A 91 15.87 -13.67 -4.40
CA GLY A 91 14.85 -14.39 -3.63
C GLY A 91 13.74 -15.05 -4.47
N GLN A 92 13.77 -14.93 -5.80
CA GLN A 92 12.77 -15.54 -6.70
C GLN A 92 12.64 -17.05 -6.52
N GLU A 93 13.72 -17.77 -6.21
CA GLU A 93 13.65 -19.22 -5.94
C GLU A 93 12.68 -19.52 -4.80
N THR A 94 12.77 -18.78 -3.69
CA THR A 94 11.88 -18.95 -2.54
C THR A 94 10.44 -18.62 -2.92
N VAL A 95 10.23 -17.50 -3.61
CA VAL A 95 8.90 -17.06 -4.08
C VAL A 95 8.28 -18.12 -5.02
N THR A 96 9.07 -18.66 -5.92
CA THR A 96 8.62 -19.63 -6.94
C THR A 96 8.38 -21.01 -6.34
N ARG A 97 9.26 -21.46 -5.44
CA ARG A 97 9.12 -22.74 -4.73
C ARG A 97 7.81 -22.80 -3.96
N VAL A 98 7.48 -21.72 -3.25
CA VAL A 98 6.24 -21.65 -2.48
C VAL A 98 5.00 -21.67 -3.38
N ARG A 99 5.04 -21.03 -4.56
CA ARG A 99 3.93 -21.10 -5.53
C ARG A 99 3.66 -22.52 -6.04
N HIS A 100 4.71 -23.28 -6.37
CA HIS A 100 4.55 -24.56 -7.10
C HIS A 100 4.48 -25.78 -6.19
N ARG A 101 5.15 -25.74 -5.03
CA ARG A 101 5.33 -26.91 -4.16
C ARG A 101 5.13 -26.60 -2.68
N GLY A 102 4.97 -25.34 -2.31
CA GLY A 102 4.82 -24.93 -0.93
C GLY A 102 3.38 -24.62 -0.57
N GLU A 103 3.10 -24.71 0.73
CA GLU A 103 1.85 -24.24 1.32
C GLU A 103 2.12 -22.91 2.05
N ILE A 104 1.22 -21.94 1.87
CA ILE A 104 1.26 -20.69 2.62
C ILE A 104 0.56 -20.88 3.97
N LYS A 105 1.35 -20.99 5.04
CA LYS A 105 0.84 -21.19 6.40
C LYS A 105 0.24 -19.95 7.05
N ARG A 106 0.57 -18.75 6.55
CA ARG A 106 0.14 -17.46 7.13
C ARG A 106 -0.15 -16.46 6.02
N ARG A 107 -1.25 -15.72 6.16
CA ARG A 107 -1.65 -14.61 5.29
C ARG A 107 -2.13 -13.43 6.13
N VAL A 108 -1.88 -12.22 5.65
CA VAL A 108 -2.43 -10.99 6.23
C VAL A 108 -3.97 -11.03 6.16
N ARG A 109 -4.60 -10.57 7.25
CA ARG A 109 -6.05 -10.40 7.39
C ARG A 109 -6.33 -9.04 8.00
N ILE A 110 -7.47 -8.45 7.64
CA ILE A 110 -7.98 -7.24 8.29
C ILE A 110 -8.83 -7.68 9.47
N GLY A 111 -8.53 -7.13 10.65
CA GLY A 111 -9.28 -7.36 11.87
C GLY A 111 -9.80 -6.06 12.46
N LEU A 112 -10.92 -6.15 13.18
CA LEU A 112 -11.40 -5.10 14.06
C LEU A 112 -11.23 -5.60 15.49
N ALA A 113 -10.58 -4.80 16.33
CA ALA A 113 -10.40 -5.08 17.74
C ALA A 113 -10.68 -3.83 18.55
N GLN A 114 -11.30 -4.00 19.72
CA GLN A 114 -11.29 -2.99 20.76
C GLN A 114 -9.96 -3.07 21.49
N ALA A 115 -9.25 -1.96 21.56
CA ALA A 115 -7.97 -1.86 22.26
C ALA A 115 -7.77 -0.44 22.76
N ASP A 116 -7.19 -0.29 23.96
CA ASP A 116 -6.87 1.01 24.55
C ASP A 116 -5.68 1.68 23.84
N THR A 117 -4.80 0.87 23.25
CA THR A 117 -3.65 1.33 22.46
C THR A 117 -3.56 0.59 21.13
N PRO A 118 -3.13 1.24 20.04
CA PRO A 118 -2.88 0.57 18.76
C PRO A 118 -1.91 -0.61 18.92
N PRO A 119 -2.14 -1.73 18.21
CA PRO A 119 -1.20 -2.83 18.22
C PRO A 119 0.15 -2.39 17.62
N ARG A 120 1.24 -2.97 18.14
CA ARG A 120 2.57 -2.79 17.54
C ARG A 120 2.66 -3.53 16.20
N PRO A 121 3.51 -3.08 15.26
CA PRO A 121 3.85 -3.86 14.08
C PRO A 121 4.34 -5.27 14.47
N GLY A 122 3.96 -6.29 13.69
CA GLY A 122 4.32 -7.69 13.91
C GLY A 122 4.15 -8.54 12.66
#